data_AF-A0A7S0HG05-F1
#
_entry.id   AF-A0A7S0HG05-F1
#
_cell.length_a   1.000
_cell.length_b   1.000
_cell.length_c   1.000
_cell.angle_alpha   90.00
_cell.angle_beta   90.00
_cell.angle_gamma   90.00
#
_symmetry.space_group_name_H-M   'P 1'
#
loop_
_entity.id
_entity.type
_entity.pdbx_description
1 polymer ?
#
loop_
_entity_poly.entity_id
_entity_poly.type
_entity_poly.pdbx_seq_one_letter_code
_entity_poly.pdbx_strand_id
1 'polypeptide(L)'
;EDWPGMASMGVSSSLLRMVLLVTTVRASMTFVLSPSSLLRVQRSGGRRTLSIAGRLNMCICVNCKWVERCKAYHFVEEQHKQPHLTLTPDFVPRDGSPTIEAIVRTGDVSPKHLLDRGITIEYDVVKCDDFVRDDGRWSKMMPAGTLLDAGFASDFVPT
;
A
#
# COMPACT_ATOMS: atom_id res chain seq x y z
N GLU A 1 -33.08 14.03 -28.22
CA GLU A 1 -31.92 13.14 -28.03
C GLU A 1 -32.24 12.21 -26.86
N ASP A 2 -33.30 11.43 -26.92
CA ASP A 2 -33.49 10.19 -27.70
C ASP A 2 -32.39 9.16 -27.43
N TRP A 3 -32.60 8.40 -26.35
CA TRP A 3 -31.78 7.29 -25.89
C TRP A 3 -32.53 5.98 -26.21
N PRO A 4 -32.05 5.11 -27.11
CA PRO A 4 -32.81 3.93 -27.49
C PRO A 4 -32.60 2.77 -26.51
N GLY A 5 -33.72 2.31 -25.94
CA GLY A 5 -34.13 0.90 -25.87
C GLY A 5 -33.16 -0.13 -25.29
N MET A 6 -33.24 -0.38 -23.98
CA MET A 6 -32.89 -1.68 -23.41
C MET A 6 -34.10 -2.59 -23.46
N ALA A 7 -34.07 -3.55 -24.39
CA ALA A 7 -35.07 -4.59 -24.52
C ALA A 7 -35.02 -5.55 -23.33
N SER A 8 -36.18 -5.76 -22.70
CA SER A 8 -36.43 -6.83 -21.75
C SER A 8 -36.41 -8.18 -22.46
N MET A 9 -35.53 -9.09 -22.05
CA MET A 9 -35.66 -10.51 -22.41
C MET A 9 -36.10 -11.27 -21.16
N GLY A 10 -37.33 -11.79 -21.23
CA GLY A 10 -37.94 -12.62 -20.22
C GLY A 10 -37.25 -13.98 -20.13
N VAL A 11 -36.94 -14.38 -18.90
CA VAL A 11 -36.54 -15.75 -18.59
C VAL A 11 -37.80 -16.56 -18.25
N SER A 12 -38.01 -17.59 -19.07
CA SER A 12 -39.13 -18.51 -19.03
C SER A 12 -39.15 -19.33 -17.74
N SER A 13 -40.34 -19.43 -17.16
CA SER A 13 -40.69 -20.26 -16.02
C SER A 13 -40.63 -21.74 -16.41
N SER A 14 -39.75 -22.50 -15.76
CA SER A 14 -39.82 -23.96 -15.78
C SER A 14 -39.72 -24.50 -14.36
N LEU A 15 -40.87 -25.01 -13.94
CA LEU A 15 -41.13 -25.79 -12.75
C LEU A 15 -40.10 -26.93 -12.61
N LEU A 16 -39.41 -26.98 -11.47
CA LEU A 16 -39.25 -28.25 -10.78
C LEU A 16 -39.09 -28.04 -9.28
N ARG A 17 -40.15 -28.41 -8.56
CA ARG A 17 -40.15 -28.62 -7.12
C ARG A 17 -39.15 -29.74 -6.81
N MET A 18 -38.07 -29.43 -6.10
CA MET A 18 -37.27 -30.45 -5.44
C MET A 18 -37.27 -30.21 -3.93
N VAL A 19 -38.17 -30.99 -3.33
CA VAL A 19 -38.26 -31.48 -1.96
C VAL A 19 -37.20 -30.98 -0.97
N LEU A 20 -37.75 -30.34 0.06
CA LEU A 20 -37.18 -30.01 1.35
C LEU A 20 -36.57 -31.26 2.03
N LEU A 21 -35.25 -31.27 2.25
CA LEU A 21 -34.59 -32.12 3.24
C LEU A 21 -33.66 -31.25 4.08
N VAL A 22 -34.26 -30.48 5.01
CA VAL A 22 -33.53 -29.88 6.12
C VAL A 22 -33.30 -31.00 7.14
N THR A 23 -32.17 -31.70 7.04
CA THR A 23 -31.71 -32.59 8.10
C THR A 23 -31.19 -31.72 9.24
N THR A 24 -31.99 -31.58 10.30
CA THR A 24 -31.58 -30.94 11.54
C THR A 24 -30.54 -31.80 12.23
N VAL A 25 -29.26 -31.44 12.10
CA VAL A 25 -28.20 -32.01 12.95
C VAL A 25 -28.38 -31.42 14.35
N ARG A 26 -29.03 -32.18 15.24
CA ARG A 26 -29.02 -31.90 16.68
C ARG A 26 -27.61 -32.20 17.20
N ALA A 27 -26.76 -31.17 17.26
CA ALA A 27 -25.55 -31.23 18.06
C ALA A 27 -25.93 -31.11 19.54
N SER A 28 -26.01 -32.23 20.24
CA SER A 28 -26.08 -32.27 21.69
C SER A 28 -24.74 -31.79 22.27
N MET A 29 -24.65 -30.51 22.63
CA MET A 29 -23.54 -30.00 23.43
C MET A 29 -23.76 -30.41 24.89
N THR A 30 -23.09 -31.48 25.31
CA THR A 30 -22.90 -31.76 26.74
C THR A 30 -21.85 -30.79 27.28
N PHE A 31 -22.28 -29.82 28.07
CA PHE A 31 -21.38 -28.94 28.82
C PHE A 31 -20.76 -29.74 29.98
N VAL A 32 -19.47 -30.06 29.86
CA VAL A 32 -18.67 -30.51 31.01
C VAL A 32 -18.12 -29.25 31.67
N LEU A 33 -18.73 -28.84 32.78
CA LEU A 33 -18.20 -27.79 33.64
C LEU A 33 -17.04 -28.39 34.44
N SER A 34 -15.80 -28.09 34.04
CA SER A 34 -14.60 -28.35 34.84
C SER A 34 -14.29 -27.12 35.69
N PRO A 35 -14.33 -27.20 37.03
CA PRO A 35 -13.88 -26.13 37.89
C PRO A 35 -12.36 -26.29 38.13
N SER A 36 -11.69 -25.15 38.28
CA SER A 36 -10.30 -25.02 38.74
C SER A 36 -9.23 -24.97 37.64
N SER A 37 -9.01 -23.76 37.13
CA SER A 37 -7.65 -23.28 36.88
C SER A 37 -7.64 -21.77 37.13
N LEU A 38 -7.00 -21.40 38.22
CA LEU A 38 -6.75 -20.03 38.64
C LEU A 38 -6.15 -19.25 37.46
N LEU A 39 -6.87 -18.24 36.99
CA LEU A 39 -6.33 -17.20 36.13
C LEU A 39 -5.28 -16.43 36.92
N ARG A 40 -4.02 -16.87 36.84
CA ARG A 40 -2.89 -16.00 37.11
C ARG A 40 -2.82 -15.03 35.94
N VAL A 41 -3.47 -13.88 36.09
CA VAL A 41 -3.26 -12.69 35.25
C VAL A 41 -1.81 -12.28 35.44
N GLN A 42 -0.95 -12.86 34.62
CA GLN A 42 0.43 -12.42 34.52
C GLN A 42 0.40 -11.14 33.70
N ARG A 43 0.31 -10.01 34.41
CA ARG A 43 0.44 -8.67 33.85
C ARG A 43 1.88 -8.53 33.37
N SER A 44 2.17 -9.05 32.18
CA SER A 44 3.43 -8.78 31.49
C SER A 44 3.37 -7.35 30.99
N GLY A 45 3.67 -6.41 31.88
CA GLY A 45 4.08 -5.05 31.55
C GLY A 45 5.44 -5.05 30.87
N GLY A 46 5.53 -5.75 29.73
CA GLY A 46 6.62 -5.60 28.79
C GLY A 46 6.14 -4.58 27.78
N ARG A 47 6.48 -3.31 28.00
CA ARG A 47 6.47 -2.30 26.94
C ARG A 47 7.47 -2.82 25.91
N ARG A 48 6.97 -3.59 24.93
CA ARG A 48 7.75 -3.90 23.73
C ARG A 48 7.92 -2.54 23.07
N THR A 49 9.02 -1.88 23.36
CA THR A 49 9.67 -1.02 22.39
C THR A 49 9.91 -1.91 21.19
N LEU A 50 8.91 -1.99 20.30
CA LEU A 50 9.14 -2.33 18.92
C LEU A 50 10.12 -1.27 18.46
N SER A 51 11.39 -1.66 18.44
CA SER A 51 12.44 -0.90 17.79
C SER A 51 11.98 -0.72 16.35
N ILE A 52 11.51 0.49 16.01
CA ILE A 52 11.23 0.95 14.65
C ILE A 52 12.60 1.19 13.96
N ALA A 53 13.49 0.20 14.02
CA ALA A 53 14.85 0.28 13.48
C ALA A 53 15.07 -0.82 12.45
N GLY A 54 14.05 -1.09 11.62
CA GLY A 54 14.07 -2.24 10.71
C GLY A 54 13.41 -2.04 9.35
N ARG A 55 13.03 -0.81 8.97
CA ARG A 55 12.62 -0.45 7.60
C ARG A 55 12.84 1.05 7.34
N LEU A 56 14.06 1.53 7.53
CA LEU A 56 14.51 2.72 6.80
C LEU A 56 15.01 2.21 5.45
N ASN A 57 14.11 1.67 4.61
CA ASN A 57 14.50 1.46 3.23
C ASN A 57 14.37 2.84 2.58
N MET A 58 15.51 3.52 2.48
CA MET A 58 15.61 4.58 1.51
C MET A 58 15.26 3.99 0.15
N CYS A 59 14.29 4.60 -0.52
CA CYS A 59 14.00 4.30 -1.91
C CYS A 59 15.27 4.30 -2.73
N ILE A 60 15.54 3.21 -3.46
CA ILE A 60 16.76 3.12 -4.29
C ILE A 60 16.78 4.24 -5.34
N CYS A 61 15.64 4.86 -5.63
CA CYS A 61 15.50 6.02 -6.48
C CYS A 61 16.41 7.18 -6.04
N VAL A 62 16.71 7.35 -4.74
CA VAL A 62 17.60 8.43 -4.25
C VAL A 62 19.01 8.37 -4.84
N ASN A 63 19.45 7.17 -5.23
CA ASN A 63 20.80 6.87 -5.70
C ASN A 63 20.82 6.27 -7.11
N CYS A 64 19.76 6.44 -7.92
CA CYS A 64 19.73 5.89 -9.26
C CYS A 64 20.04 6.95 -10.31
N LYS A 65 20.96 6.65 -11.24
CA LYS A 65 21.28 7.49 -12.41
C LYS A 65 20.05 7.87 -13.23
N TRP A 66 19.05 6.99 -13.30
CA TRP A 66 17.85 7.18 -14.11
C TRP A 66 16.71 7.89 -13.38
N VAL A 67 16.93 8.37 -12.14
CA VAL A 67 15.89 8.99 -11.31
C VAL A 67 15.09 10.08 -12.04
N GLU A 68 15.78 10.91 -12.81
CA GLU A 68 15.16 12.03 -13.53
C GLU A 68 14.48 11.65 -14.85
N ARG A 69 14.64 10.42 -15.39
CA ARG A 69 14.15 10.05 -16.73
C ARG A 69 13.21 8.85 -16.72
N CYS A 70 13.19 8.08 -15.64
CA CYS A 70 12.43 6.84 -15.53
C CYS A 70 10.94 7.11 -15.32
N LYS A 71 10.08 6.57 -16.19
CA LYS A 71 8.62 6.72 -16.08
C LYS A 71 8.07 6.14 -14.77
N ALA A 72 8.63 5.04 -14.29
CA ALA A 72 8.19 4.44 -13.02
C ALA A 72 8.58 5.30 -11.81
N TYR A 73 9.74 5.97 -11.84
CA TYR A 73 10.15 6.88 -10.77
C TYR A 73 9.33 8.18 -10.79
N HIS A 74 8.99 8.68 -11.97
CA HIS A 74 8.04 9.80 -12.10
C HIS A 74 6.68 9.48 -11.46
N PHE A 75 6.18 8.25 -11.60
CA PHE A 75 4.96 7.83 -10.90
C PHE A 75 5.13 7.83 -9.37
N VAL A 76 6.28 7.38 -8.85
CA VAL A 76 6.57 7.36 -7.40
C VAL A 76 6.69 8.77 -6.83
N GLU A 77 7.29 9.72 -7.56
CA GLU A 77 7.34 11.15 -7.19
C GLU A 77 5.92 11.71 -6.92
N GLU A 78 4.96 11.38 -7.79
CA GLU A 78 3.56 11.78 -7.62
C GLU A 78 2.94 11.17 -6.36
N GLN A 79 3.24 9.90 -6.07
CA GLN A 79 2.76 9.26 -4.83
C GLN A 79 3.37 9.90 -3.57
N HIS A 80 4.62 10.37 -3.65
CA HIS A 80 5.29 11.10 -2.57
C HIS A 80 4.91 12.58 -2.49
N LYS A 81 4.12 13.10 -3.43
CA LYS A 81 3.83 14.53 -3.59
C LYS A 81 5.09 15.39 -3.68
N GLN A 82 6.16 14.82 -4.22
CA GLN A 82 7.39 15.56 -4.53
C GLN A 82 7.24 16.23 -5.89
N PRO A 83 7.92 17.37 -6.14
CA PRO A 83 7.96 17.91 -7.48
C PRO A 83 8.67 16.95 -8.42
N HIS A 84 8.16 16.89 -9.65
CA HIS A 84 8.78 16.09 -10.68
C HIS A 84 10.17 16.62 -11.05
N LEU A 85 11.16 15.72 -11.11
CA LEU A 85 12.51 16.07 -11.56
C LEU A 85 12.52 16.40 -13.07
N THR A 86 11.66 15.73 -13.85
CA THR A 86 11.39 16.02 -15.25
C THR A 86 9.89 15.92 -15.52
N LEU A 87 9.35 16.71 -16.43
CA LEU A 87 7.94 16.58 -16.86
C LEU A 87 7.73 15.53 -17.96
N THR A 88 8.81 15.12 -18.64
CA THR A 88 8.75 14.22 -19.79
C THR A 88 9.75 13.08 -19.64
N PRO A 89 9.50 12.11 -18.74
CA PRO A 89 10.37 10.94 -18.58
C PRO A 89 10.32 10.07 -19.83
N ASP A 90 11.48 9.77 -20.40
CA ASP A 90 11.65 9.04 -21.66
C ASP A 90 12.25 7.64 -21.50
N PHE A 91 12.65 7.26 -20.28
CA PHE A 91 13.23 5.97 -19.98
C PHE A 91 12.18 4.98 -19.44
N VAL A 92 12.09 3.81 -20.07
CA VAL A 92 11.28 2.68 -19.62
C VAL A 92 12.24 1.56 -19.18
N PRO A 93 12.25 1.19 -17.89
CA PRO A 93 13.07 0.09 -17.41
C PRO A 93 12.69 -1.27 -18.04
N ARG A 94 13.69 -2.14 -18.18
CA ARG A 94 13.55 -3.47 -18.77
C ARG A 94 12.85 -4.44 -17.82
N ASP A 95 12.38 -5.54 -18.42
CA ASP A 95 11.88 -6.73 -17.74
C ASP A 95 10.76 -6.46 -16.72
N GLY A 96 9.99 -5.39 -16.93
CA GLY A 96 8.89 -4.99 -16.05
C GLY A 96 9.34 -4.44 -14.69
N SER A 97 10.63 -4.14 -14.52
CA SER A 97 11.15 -3.41 -13.35
C SER A 97 10.72 -1.92 -13.40
N PRO A 98 10.85 -1.13 -12.31
CA PRO A 98 11.28 -1.50 -10.96
C PRO A 98 10.21 -2.25 -10.15
N THR A 99 10.64 -2.94 -9.10
CA THR A 99 9.78 -3.45 -8.03
C THR A 99 9.48 -2.33 -7.04
N ILE A 100 8.18 -2.03 -6.86
CA ILE A 100 7.67 -1.04 -5.94
C ILE A 100 6.94 -1.76 -4.80
N GLU A 101 7.36 -1.56 -3.56
CA GLU A 101 6.65 -2.00 -2.36
C GLU A 101 5.63 -0.94 -1.94
N ALA A 102 4.37 -1.33 -1.76
CA ALA A 102 3.33 -0.47 -1.21
C ALA A 102 3.01 -0.90 0.23
N ILE A 103 3.37 -0.05 1.19
CA ILE A 103 3.12 -0.27 2.61
C ILE A 103 1.80 0.40 2.98
N VAL A 104 0.78 -0.41 3.24
CA VAL A 104 -0.54 0.07 3.69
C VAL A 104 -0.57 0.08 5.21
N ARG A 105 -0.85 1.25 5.80
CA ARG A 105 -1.07 1.41 7.24
C ARG A 105 -2.53 1.81 7.45
N THR A 106 -3.17 1.24 8.47
CA THR A 106 -4.58 1.53 8.82
C THR A 106 -4.62 2.24 10.17
N GLY A 107 -5.34 3.35 10.26
CA GLY A 107 -5.70 4.01 11.51
C GLY A 107 -7.06 3.55 12.04
N ASP A 108 -7.32 3.83 13.33
CA ASP A 108 -8.60 3.55 13.98
C ASP A 108 -9.65 4.62 13.63
N VAL A 109 -10.18 4.61 12.41
CA VAL A 109 -11.31 5.48 12.06
C VAL A 109 -12.22 4.84 11.02
N SER A 110 -13.54 4.98 11.22
CA SER A 110 -14.59 4.52 10.31
C SER A 110 -15.09 5.66 9.42
N PRO A 111 -14.62 5.77 8.17
CA PRO A 111 -15.43 6.42 7.14
C PRO A 111 -15.43 5.72 5.76
N LYS A 112 -15.97 6.43 4.76
CA LYS A 112 -16.40 5.96 3.43
C LYS A 112 -15.27 5.87 2.38
N HIS A 113 -14.19 6.66 2.50
CA HIS A 113 -13.00 6.63 1.63
C HIS A 113 -11.75 6.16 2.39
N LEU A 114 -10.75 5.60 1.68
CA LEU A 114 -9.54 5.01 2.29
C LEU A 114 -8.77 6.00 3.19
N LEU A 115 -8.52 7.22 2.73
CA LEU A 115 -7.84 8.26 3.51
C LEU A 115 -8.65 8.63 4.77
N ASP A 116 -9.97 8.74 4.64
CA ASP A 116 -10.84 9.01 5.77
C ASP A 116 -10.77 7.86 6.80
N ARG A 117 -10.58 6.61 6.34
CA ARG A 117 -10.39 5.40 7.18
C ARG A 117 -9.04 5.36 7.90
N GLY A 118 -8.28 6.46 7.84
CA GLY A 118 -6.92 6.50 8.32
C GLY A 118 -6.01 5.55 7.55
N ILE A 119 -6.38 5.13 6.34
CA ILE A 119 -5.54 4.26 5.52
C ILE A 119 -4.53 5.14 4.80
N THR A 120 -3.26 4.96 5.11
CA THR A 120 -2.14 5.60 4.40
C THR A 120 -1.38 4.55 3.60
N ILE A 121 -0.91 4.95 2.42
CA ILE A 121 -0.09 4.09 1.56
C ILE A 121 1.22 4.80 1.33
N GLU A 122 2.32 4.12 1.67
CA GLU A 122 3.68 4.55 1.43
C GLU A 122 4.26 3.69 0.31
N TYR A 123 4.82 4.31 -0.72
CA TYR A 123 5.41 3.61 -1.85
C TYR A 123 6.92 3.70 -1.76
N ASP A 124 7.60 2.57 -1.95
CA ASP A 124 9.05 2.50 -1.95
C ASP A 124 9.57 1.70 -3.14
N VAL A 125 10.60 2.21 -3.83
CA VAL A 125 11.27 1.45 -4.88
C VAL A 125 12.35 0.60 -4.22
N VAL A 126 12.16 -0.72 -4.23
CA VAL A 126 13.05 -1.65 -3.52
C VAL A 126 14.06 -2.33 -4.45
N LYS A 127 13.77 -2.44 -5.76
CA LYS A 127 14.65 -3.05 -6.76
C LYS A 127 14.39 -2.50 -8.16
N CYS A 128 15.42 -2.42 -9.00
CA CYS A 128 15.29 -2.14 -10.43
C CYS A 128 16.39 -2.88 -11.21
N ASP A 129 16.06 -3.50 -12.35
CA ASP A 129 17.03 -4.28 -13.14
C ASP A 129 17.96 -3.37 -13.98
N ASP A 130 17.56 -2.11 -14.17
CA ASP A 130 18.41 -1.06 -14.76
C ASP A 130 19.02 -0.13 -13.71
N PHE A 131 19.02 -0.51 -12.43
CA PHE A 131 19.62 0.30 -11.38
C PHE A 131 21.11 0.53 -11.67
N VAL A 132 21.49 1.81 -11.76
CA VAL A 132 22.87 2.26 -11.85
C VAL A 132 23.09 3.25 -10.71
N ARG A 133 24.00 2.91 -9.79
CA ARG A 133 24.28 3.76 -8.63
C ARG A 133 24.89 5.09 -9.07
N ASP A 134 24.26 6.18 -8.64
CA ASP A 134 24.76 7.56 -8.66
C ASP A 134 24.28 8.20 -7.34
N ASP A 135 25.17 8.24 -6.34
CA ASP A 135 24.79 8.56 -4.96
C ASP A 135 24.24 10.00 -4.85
N GLY A 136 23.09 10.13 -4.20
CA GLY A 136 22.39 11.40 -4.02
C GLY A 136 21.89 12.05 -5.31
N ARG A 137 21.80 11.30 -6.43
CA ARG A 137 21.34 11.83 -7.73
C ARG A 137 20.00 12.54 -7.62
N TRP A 138 19.06 12.00 -6.85
CA TRP A 138 17.77 12.64 -6.63
C TRP A 138 17.91 14.07 -6.08
N SER A 139 18.66 14.24 -4.99
CA SER A 139 18.88 15.55 -4.35
C SER A 139 19.58 16.53 -5.30
N LYS A 140 20.60 16.06 -6.05
CA LYS A 140 21.32 16.88 -7.05
C LYS A 140 20.42 17.37 -8.19
N MET A 141 19.35 16.64 -8.51
CA MET A 141 18.44 16.95 -9.61
C MET A 141 17.18 17.69 -9.18
N MET A 142 16.94 17.81 -7.87
CA MET A 142 15.79 18.55 -7.37
C MET A 142 15.79 19.99 -7.89
N PRO A 143 14.61 20.54 -8.25
CA PRO A 143 14.53 21.94 -8.66
C PRO A 143 15.14 22.86 -7.60
N ALA A 144 15.86 23.88 -8.06
CA ALA A 144 16.53 24.82 -7.18
C ALA A 144 15.52 25.47 -6.22
N GLY A 145 15.88 25.56 -4.94
CA GLY A 145 15.01 26.10 -3.90
C GLY A 145 14.09 25.06 -3.26
N THR A 146 13.77 23.94 -3.90
CA THR A 146 12.80 22.98 -3.33
C THR A 146 13.23 22.43 -1.97
N LEU A 147 14.50 22.06 -1.81
CA LEU A 147 15.00 21.56 -0.52
C LEU A 147 14.96 22.65 0.56
N LEU A 148 15.32 23.89 0.19
CA LEU A 148 15.27 25.05 1.10
C LEU A 148 13.83 25.38 1.52
N ASP A 149 12.90 25.36 0.57
CA ASP A 149 11.47 25.61 0.80
C ASP A 149 10.85 24.54 1.70
N ALA A 150 11.34 23.31 1.61
CA ALA A 150 10.98 22.21 2.49
C ALA A 150 11.71 22.23 3.86
N GLY A 151 12.57 23.23 4.11
CA GLY A 151 13.30 23.41 5.37
C GLY A 151 14.57 22.57 5.51
N PHE A 152 15.05 21.97 4.42
CA PHE A 152 16.31 21.24 4.38
C PHE A 152 17.46 22.15 3.95
N ALA A 153 18.69 21.78 4.33
CA ALA A 153 19.88 22.41 3.78
C ALA A 153 19.95 22.16 2.26
N SER A 154 20.52 23.11 1.49
CA SER A 154 20.64 22.98 0.04
C SER A 154 21.51 21.79 -0.41
N ASP A 155 22.34 21.27 0.49
CA ASP A 155 23.22 20.11 0.32
C ASP A 155 22.70 18.86 1.06
N PHE A 156 21.43 18.84 1.48
CA PHE A 156 20.84 17.69 2.12
C PHE A 156 20.88 16.45 1.22
N VAL A 157 21.47 15.37 1.72
CA VAL A 157 21.47 14.06 1.10
C VAL A 157 20.66 13.14 2.00
N PRO A 158 19.52 12.59 1.55
CA PRO A 158 18.82 11.54 2.29
C PRO A 158 19.78 10.38 2.58
N THR A 159 19.77 9.84 3.80
CA THR A 159 20.58 8.71 4.29
C THR A 159 19.75 7.65 4.96
#